data_AF-A0A9W6AN35-F1
#
_entry.id   AF-A0A9W6AN35-F1
#
_cell.length_a   1.000
_cell.length_b   1.000
_cell.length_c   1.000
_cell.angle_alpha   90.00
_cell.angle_beta   90.00
_cell.angle_gamma   90.00
#
_symmetry.space_group_name_H-M   'P 1'
#
loop_
_entity.id
_entity.type
_entity.pdbx_description
1 polymer ?
#
loop_
_entity_poly.entity_id
_entity_poly.type
_entity_poly.pdbx_seq_one_letter_code
_entity_poly.pdbx_strand_id
1 'polypeptide(L)'
;MDVALNAALCQLGFQPQDILDRLELGHLPMWTNALQWKFNGEGHRFGLEQFNHLTSDFDAILHTPCCLYTEKAMATYPETHVILNTRDVDG
;
A
#
# COMPACT_ATOMS: atom_id res chain seq x y z
N MET A 1 -11.82 6.64 5.03
CA MET A 1 -10.90 7.02 3.94
C MET A 1 -10.00 8.10 4.51
N ASP A 2 -8.74 7.77 4.78
CA ASP A 2 -7.75 8.67 5.43
C ASP A 2 -7.22 9.74 4.45
N VAL A 3 -8.13 10.58 3.95
CA VAL A 3 -7.84 11.65 2.99
C VAL A 3 -6.91 12.70 3.62
N ALA A 4 -7.03 12.89 4.94
CA ALA A 4 -6.22 13.85 5.69
C ALA A 4 -4.73 13.46 5.72
N LEU A 5 -4.41 12.18 5.98
CA LEU A 5 -3.03 11.71 5.97
C LEU A 5 -2.40 11.84 4.57
N ASN A 6 -3.13 11.46 3.52
CA ASN A 6 -2.66 11.64 2.14
C ASN A 6 -2.33 13.10 1.84
N ALA A 7 -3.27 14.01 2.14
CA ALA A 7 -3.08 15.44 1.94
C ALA A 7 -1.89 16.00 2.73
N ALA A 8 -1.71 15.57 3.98
CA ALA A 8 -0.58 15.98 4.81
C ALA A 8 0.76 15.52 4.23
N LEU A 9 0.85 14.27 3.77
CA LEU A 9 2.07 13.75 3.11
C LEU A 9 2.39 14.54 1.84
N CYS A 10 1.39 14.84 1.00
CA CYS A 10 1.58 15.69 -0.17
C CYS A 10 2.06 17.11 0.19
N GLN A 11 1.54 17.71 1.27
CA GLN A 11 2.00 19.03 1.74
C GLN A 11 3.45 19.02 2.22
N LEU A 12 3.94 17.86 2.71
CA LEU A 12 5.33 17.66 3.10
C LEU A 12 6.25 17.31 1.92
N GLY A 13 5.71 17.19 0.71
CA GLY A 13 6.47 16.90 -0.52
C GLY A 13 6.66 15.42 -0.83
N PHE A 14 5.96 14.52 -0.13
CA PHE A 14 5.95 13.08 -0.45
C PHE A 14 4.94 12.79 -1.58
N GLN A 15 5.20 11.72 -2.33
CA GLN A 15 4.32 11.18 -3.35
C GLN A 15 3.64 9.88 -2.88
N PRO A 16 2.50 9.96 -2.17
CA PRO A 16 1.74 8.78 -1.80
C PRO A 16 1.03 8.16 -3.00
N GLN A 17 0.89 6.83 -3.01
CA GLN A 17 0.07 6.14 -4.02
C GLN A 17 -1.42 6.39 -3.77
N ASP A 18 -2.07 7.10 -4.68
CA ASP A 18 -3.51 7.34 -4.66
C ASP A 18 -4.32 6.26 -5.43
N ILE A 19 -5.63 6.25 -5.25
CA ILE A 19 -6.55 5.37 -5.98
C ILE A 19 -6.53 5.64 -7.49
N LEU A 20 -6.35 6.89 -7.93
CA LEU A 20 -6.25 7.22 -9.35
C LEU A 20 -4.99 6.61 -9.96
N ASP A 21 -3.85 6.68 -9.28
CA ASP A 21 -2.61 6.04 -9.74
C ASP A 21 -2.82 4.53 -9.93
N ARG A 22 -3.52 3.88 -8.99
CA ARG A 22 -3.77 2.43 -9.07
C ARG A 22 -4.65 2.05 -10.25
N LEU A 23 -5.59 2.92 -10.63
CA LEU A 23 -6.45 2.71 -11.78
C LEU A 23 -5.66 2.88 -13.08
N GLU A 24 -4.96 4.01 -13.21
CA GLU A 24 -4.23 4.38 -14.42
C GLU A 24 -3.05 3.44 -14.70
N LEU A 25 -2.35 3.01 -13.66
CA LEU A 25 -1.22 2.08 -13.76
C LEU A 25 -1.65 0.61 -13.82
N GLY A 26 -2.96 0.32 -13.77
CA GLY A 26 -3.45 -1.05 -13.80
C GLY A 26 -3.01 -1.90 -12.60
N HIS A 27 -2.78 -1.27 -11.44
CA HIS A 27 -2.36 -1.96 -10.21
C HIS A 27 -3.50 -2.73 -9.51
N LEU A 28 -4.77 -2.43 -9.81
CA LEU A 28 -5.91 -3.08 -9.15
C LEU A 28 -5.96 -4.62 -9.30
N PRO A 29 -5.79 -5.21 -10.51
CA PRO A 29 -5.74 -6.66 -10.66
C PRO A 29 -4.54 -7.29 -9.94
N MET A 30 -3.39 -6.61 -9.91
CA MET A 30 -2.19 -7.09 -9.23
C MET A 30 -2.37 -7.11 -7.72
N TRP A 31 -2.96 -6.06 -7.14
CA TRP A 31 -3.34 -6.04 -5.74
C TRP A 31 -4.38 -7.11 -5.39
N THR A 32 -5.34 -7.38 -6.28
CA THR A 32 -6.29 -8.48 -6.12
C THR A 32 -5.58 -9.83 -6.07
N ASN A 33 -4.66 -10.09 -7.00
CA ASN A 33 -3.87 -11.32 -7.01
C ASN A 33 -3.00 -11.44 -5.75
N ALA A 34 -2.43 -10.33 -5.26
CA ALA A 34 -1.68 -10.31 -4.01
C ALA A 34 -2.56 -10.81 -2.85
N LEU A 35 -3.77 -10.26 -2.70
CA LEU A 35 -4.71 -10.66 -1.64
C LEU A 35 -5.10 -12.14 -1.75
N GLN A 36 -5.40 -12.64 -2.96
CA GLN A 36 -5.69 -14.05 -3.18
C GLN A 36 -4.53 -14.95 -2.75
N TRP A 37 -3.31 -14.57 -3.09
CA TRP A 37 -2.13 -15.32 -2.69
C TRP A 37 -1.91 -15.30 -1.18
N LYS A 38 -2.06 -14.14 -0.54
CA LYS A 38 -1.84 -13.97 0.91
C LYS A 38 -2.85 -14.74 1.76
N PHE A 39 -4.14 -14.70 1.41
CA PHE A 39 -5.20 -15.24 2.27
C PHE A 39 -5.70 -16.62 1.85
N ASN A 40 -5.65 -16.95 0.55
CA ASN A 40 -6.16 -18.23 0.05
C ASN A 40 -5.05 -19.15 -0.46
N GLY A 41 -3.82 -18.66 -0.63
CA GLY A 41 -2.76 -19.40 -1.33
C GLY A 41 -3.05 -19.57 -2.83
N GLU A 42 -3.97 -18.79 -3.39
CA GLU A 42 -4.43 -18.85 -4.77
C GLU A 42 -3.78 -17.77 -5.64
N GLY A 43 -3.87 -17.91 -6.96
CA GLY A 43 -3.32 -16.94 -7.90
C GLY A 43 -1.81 -17.06 -8.12
N HIS A 44 -1.24 -16.07 -8.79
CA HIS A 44 0.19 -16.02 -9.10
C HIS A 44 0.99 -15.66 -7.84
N ARG A 45 2.17 -16.25 -7.70
CA ARG A 45 3.09 -15.97 -6.59
C ARG A 45 3.34 -14.47 -6.44
N PHE A 46 3.05 -13.94 -5.26
CA PHE A 46 3.28 -12.54 -4.92
C PHE A 46 4.58 -12.37 -4.13
N GLY A 47 5.68 -12.12 -4.84
CA GLY A 47 7.02 -11.99 -4.31
C GLY A 47 7.48 -10.56 -4.09
N LEU A 48 8.79 -10.39 -3.93
CA LEU A 48 9.44 -9.08 -3.83
C LEU A 48 9.27 -8.26 -5.12
N GLU A 49 9.47 -8.88 -6.28
CA GLU A 49 9.36 -8.21 -7.58
C GLU A 49 7.96 -7.63 -7.82
N GLN A 50 6.90 -8.41 -7.57
CA GLN A 50 5.52 -7.94 -7.72
C GLN A 50 5.19 -6.82 -6.73
N PHE A 51 5.73 -6.89 -5.51
CA PHE A 51 5.54 -5.86 -4.50
C PHE A 51 6.28 -4.57 -4.87
N ASN A 52 7.52 -4.66 -5.36
CA ASN A 52 8.28 -3.50 -5.83
C ASN A 52 7.58 -2.84 -7.01
N HIS A 53 7.11 -3.63 -7.98
CA HIS A 53 6.36 -3.08 -9.12
C HIS A 53 5.14 -2.24 -8.69
N LEU A 54 4.49 -2.61 -7.58
CA LEU A 54 3.34 -1.88 -7.06
C LEU A 54 3.69 -0.65 -6.22
N THR A 55 4.92 -0.54 -5.72
CA THR A 55 5.26 0.36 -4.60
C THR A 55 6.50 1.21 -4.80
N SER A 56 7.45 0.84 -5.67
CA SER A 56 8.77 1.49 -5.75
C SER A 56 8.74 2.92 -6.30
N ASP A 57 7.69 3.27 -7.02
CA ASP A 57 7.54 4.60 -7.65
C ASP A 57 6.83 5.61 -6.72
N PHE A 58 6.57 5.23 -5.47
CA PHE A 58 5.85 6.03 -4.49
C PHE A 58 6.64 6.11 -3.18
N ASP A 59 6.64 7.28 -2.56
CA ASP A 59 7.31 7.46 -1.27
C ASP A 59 6.48 6.92 -0.10
N ALA A 60 5.18 6.75 -0.31
CA ALA A 60 4.26 6.24 0.70
C ALA A 60 3.16 5.37 0.09
N ILE A 61 2.79 4.31 0.81
CA ILE A 61 1.64 3.47 0.50
C ILE A 61 0.65 3.50 1.66
N LEU A 62 -0.62 3.72 1.34
CA LEU A 62 -1.68 3.93 2.31
C LEU A 62 -2.96 3.18 1.93
N HIS A 63 -3.84 3.06 2.92
CA HIS A 63 -5.15 2.40 2.82
C HIS A 63 -5.06 0.92 2.44
N THR A 64 -6.23 0.32 2.32
CA THR A 64 -6.40 -1.00 1.72
C THR A 64 -6.04 -0.93 0.23
N PRO A 65 -5.30 -1.91 -0.31
CA PRO A 65 -4.84 -3.14 0.34
C PRO A 65 -3.44 -3.07 0.95
N CYS A 66 -2.69 -1.98 0.74
CA CYS A 66 -1.29 -1.83 1.16
C CYS A 66 -1.07 -2.04 2.66
N CYS A 67 -1.99 -1.57 3.51
CA CYS A 67 -1.90 -1.73 4.97
C CYS A 67 -1.88 -3.19 5.44
N LEU A 68 -2.32 -4.13 4.60
CA LEU A 68 -2.26 -5.57 4.90
C LEU A 68 -0.86 -6.16 4.66
N TYR A 69 0.09 -5.37 4.12
CA TYR A 69 1.44 -5.79 3.76
C TYR A 69 2.53 -5.06 4.56
N THR A 70 2.20 -4.43 5.69
CA THR A 70 3.15 -3.65 6.50
C THR A 70 4.42 -4.44 6.85
N GLU A 71 4.30 -5.70 7.31
CA GLU A 71 5.46 -6.55 7.61
C GLU A 71 6.34 -6.77 6.38
N LYS A 72 5.72 -6.97 5.20
CA LYS A 72 6.44 -7.13 3.94
C LYS A 72 7.10 -5.82 3.52
N ALA A 73 6.46 -4.68 3.73
CA ALA A 73 7.03 -3.36 3.46
C ALA A 73 8.28 -3.13 4.30
N MET A 74 8.20 -3.36 5.62
CA MET A 74 9.34 -3.22 6.54
C MET A 74 10.49 -4.17 6.20
N ALA A 75 10.18 -5.40 5.80
CA ALA A 75 11.21 -6.37 5.38
C ALA A 75 11.85 -6.01 4.02
N THR A 76 11.10 -5.36 3.13
CA THR A 76 11.55 -4.98 1.78
C THR A 76 12.35 -3.69 1.80
N TYR A 77 11.90 -2.73 2.60
CA TYR A 77 12.44 -1.38 2.73
C TYR A 77 12.75 -1.14 4.22
N PRO A 78 13.96 -1.50 4.70
CA PRO A 78 14.28 -1.46 6.13
C PRO A 78 14.17 -0.07 6.77
N GLU A 79 14.32 1.00 5.98
CA GLU A 79 14.19 2.40 6.41
C GLU A 79 12.73 2.91 6.39
N THR A 80 11.76 2.05 6.04
CA THR A 80 10.35 2.43 6.03
C THR A 80 9.83 2.68 7.44
N HIS A 81 9.19 3.82 7.61
CA HIS A 81 8.47 4.18 8.84
C HIS A 81 6.98 3.84 8.69
N VAL A 82 6.36 3.35 9.78
CA VAL A 82 4.94 2.98 9.79
C VAL A 82 4.14 3.98 10.61
N ILE A 83 3.12 4.57 9.99
CA ILE A 83 2.14 5.44 10.66
C ILE A 83 0.84 4.67 10.83
N LEU A 84 0.43 4.42 12.07
CA LEU A 84 -0.87 3.84 12.39
C LEU A 84 -1.83 4.95 12.85
N ASN A 85 -2.74 5.35 11.97
CA ASN A 85 -3.79 6.28 12.34
C ASN A 85 -4.92 5.53 13.08
N THR A 86 -5.33 6.05 14.23
CA THR A 86 -6.36 5.46 15.09
C THR A 86 -7.46 6.47 15.37
N ARG A 87 -8.69 6.00 15.46
CA ARG A 87 -9.84 6.76 15.91
C ARG A 87 -10.65 5.92 16.89
N ASP A 88 -11.52 6.57 17.66
CA ASP A 88 -12.53 5.85 18.43
C ASP A 88 -13.39 5.00 17.49
N VAL A 89 -13.64 3.75 17.89
CA VAL A 89 -14.46 2.79 17.13
C VAL A 89 -15.93 3.16 17.24
N ASP A 90 -16.34 3.69 18.39
CA ASP A 90 -17.73 4.02 18.71
C ASP A 90 -18.06 5.51 18.46
N GLY A 91 -17.05 6.31 18.11
CA GLY A 91 -17.17 7.73 17.81
C GLY A 91 -17.69 8.05 16.40
#